data_AF-A1L1C4-F1
#
_entry.id   AF-A1L1C4-F1
#
_cell.length_a   1.000
_cell.length_b   1.000
_cell.length_c   1.000
_cell.angle_alpha   90.00
_cell.angle_beta   90.00
_cell.angle_gamma   90.00
#
_symmetry.space_group_name_H-M   'P 1'
#
loop_
_entity.id
_entity.type
_entity.pdbx_description
1 polymer ?
#
loop_
_entity_poly.entity_id
_entity_poly.type
_entity_poly.pdbx_seq_one_letter_code
_entity_poly.pdbx_strand_id
1 'polypeptide(L)'
;MPKRSYPFDSVSPLQLKTHVGEKELCQGVAGDTLMRDIFEKTKMLLFKGAKAVVGKQEHQRENGQDVSVPELPSGQTVIGHDGKLCRNTQLRKSTLTGVSKACSSCVRSVAAKETCSQCERYVCKQCCKVCSCCSAIICSFCTDVDHDNGEGLFCSACSVFEA
;
A
#
# COMPACT_ATOMS: atom_id res chain seq x y z
N MET A 1 -0.94 -26.01 68.87
CA MET A 1 0.33 -25.28 68.64
C MET A 1 0.00 -23.95 67.95
N PRO A 2 0.50 -22.80 68.43
CA PRO A 2 0.31 -21.52 67.73
C PRO A 2 1.02 -21.59 66.37
N LYS A 3 0.35 -21.21 65.27
CA LYS A 3 1.02 -21.08 63.98
C LYS A 3 2.05 -19.96 64.07
N ARG A 4 3.28 -20.23 63.61
CA ARG A 4 4.36 -19.24 63.58
C ARG A 4 3.93 -18.05 62.70
N SER A 5 4.21 -16.83 63.16
CA SER A 5 3.97 -15.61 62.39
C SER A 5 4.77 -15.63 61.08
N TYR A 6 4.14 -15.26 59.96
CA TYR A 6 4.75 -15.25 58.63
C TYR A 6 5.79 -14.12 58.55
N PRO A 7 7.09 -14.44 58.37
CA PRO A 7 8.18 -13.47 58.57
C PRO A 7 8.42 -12.51 57.39
N PHE A 8 7.63 -12.62 56.31
CA PHE A 8 7.87 -11.88 55.07
C PHE A 8 6.84 -10.75 54.80
N ASP A 9 5.92 -10.51 55.74
CA ASP A 9 4.82 -9.54 55.53
C ASP A 9 5.28 -8.08 55.45
N SER A 10 6.48 -7.73 55.96
CA SER A 10 6.95 -6.34 56.03
C SER A 10 8.23 -6.01 55.26
N VAL A 11 8.91 -6.99 54.66
CA VAL A 11 10.24 -6.78 54.03
C VAL A 11 10.47 -7.53 52.71
N SER A 12 9.50 -8.30 52.22
CA SER A 12 9.66 -8.97 50.93
C SER A 12 9.42 -7.97 49.79
N PRO A 13 10.35 -7.79 48.83
CA PRO A 13 10.09 -6.96 47.68
C PRO A 13 8.86 -7.49 46.93
N LEU A 14 7.96 -6.59 46.57
CA LEU A 14 6.74 -6.93 45.86
C LEU A 14 7.12 -7.61 44.54
N GLN A 15 6.83 -8.91 44.41
CA GLN A 15 7.09 -9.65 43.18
C GLN A 15 6.07 -9.21 42.11
N LEU A 16 6.45 -8.19 41.35
CA LEU A 16 5.65 -7.67 40.25
C LEU A 16 5.93 -8.46 38.98
N LYS A 17 4.87 -8.87 38.29
CA LYS A 17 4.99 -9.39 36.93
C LYS A 17 5.19 -8.22 35.98
N THR A 18 6.36 -8.16 35.35
CA THR A 18 6.62 -7.23 34.25
C THR A 18 6.19 -7.89 32.95
N HIS A 19 5.34 -7.21 32.18
CA HIS A 19 5.05 -7.62 30.81
C HIS A 19 6.28 -7.34 29.94
N VAL A 20 6.79 -8.37 29.26
CA VAL A 20 7.92 -8.27 28.34
C VAL A 20 7.40 -8.48 26.92
N GLY A 21 7.44 -7.45 26.09
CA GLY A 21 7.06 -7.51 24.69
C GLY A 21 8.26 -7.72 23.76
N GLU A 22 7.96 -7.78 22.46
CA GLU A 22 8.96 -8.01 21.43
C GLU A 22 10.01 -6.89 21.36
N LYS A 23 9.59 -5.64 21.62
CA LYS A 23 10.50 -4.50 21.66
C LYS A 23 11.54 -4.64 22.78
N GLU A 24 11.10 -5.07 23.96
CA GLU A 24 11.97 -5.32 25.11
C GLU A 24 12.91 -6.49 24.87
N LEU A 25 12.48 -7.51 24.11
CA LEU A 25 13.34 -8.61 23.68
C LEU A 25 14.40 -8.16 22.67
N CYS A 26 14.02 -7.35 21.69
CA CYS A 26 14.94 -6.82 20.68
C CYS A 26 16.00 -5.88 21.28
N GLN A 27 15.68 -5.19 22.37
CA GLN A 27 16.61 -4.31 23.10
C GLN A 27 17.26 -5.00 24.33
N GLY A 28 16.98 -6.29 24.53
CA GLY A 28 17.49 -7.05 25.67
C GLY A 28 18.95 -7.45 25.52
N VAL A 29 19.48 -8.12 26.54
CA VAL A 29 20.89 -8.59 26.61
C VAL A 29 21.30 -9.46 25.42
N ALA A 30 20.35 -10.21 24.85
CA ALA A 30 20.55 -11.05 23.67
C ALA A 30 19.92 -10.46 22.38
N GLY A 31 19.64 -9.15 22.38
CA GLY A 31 19.02 -8.47 21.24
C GLY A 31 19.81 -8.61 19.95
N ASP A 32 21.15 -8.48 20.03
CA ASP A 32 22.02 -8.58 18.86
C ASP A 32 22.00 -9.96 18.19
N THR A 33 21.93 -11.03 18.99
CA THR A 33 21.82 -12.40 18.46
C THR A 33 20.44 -12.64 17.85
N LEU A 34 19.38 -12.16 18.51
CA LEU A 34 18.01 -12.26 18.00
C LEU A 34 17.86 -11.54 16.66
N MET A 35 18.39 -10.32 16.54
CA MET A 35 18.34 -9.52 15.32
C MET A 35 19.10 -10.20 14.18
N ARG A 36 20.25 -10.82 14.46
CA ARG A 36 21.01 -11.59 13.47
C ARG A 36 20.22 -12.79 12.95
N ASP A 37 19.55 -13.51 13.84
CA ASP A 37 18.72 -14.66 13.47
C ASP A 37 17.51 -14.24 12.62
N ILE A 38 16.86 -13.13 12.98
CA ILE A 38 15.75 -12.55 12.19
C ILE A 38 16.25 -12.17 10.80
N PHE A 39 17.41 -11.53 10.71
CA PHE A 39 18.01 -11.14 9.44
C PHE A 39 18.28 -12.37 8.55
N GLU A 40 18.94 -13.41 9.08
CA GLU A 40 19.28 -14.59 8.27
C GLU A 40 18.03 -15.37 7.84
N LYS A 41 17.02 -15.48 8.72
CA LYS A 41 15.71 -16.05 8.35
C LYS A 41 15.04 -15.28 7.22
N THR A 42 15.01 -13.95 7.33
CA THR A 42 14.38 -13.08 6.32
C THR A 42 15.10 -13.18 4.99
N LYS A 43 16.43 -13.12 5.01
CA LYS A 43 17.29 -13.31 3.83
C LYS A 43 17.00 -14.65 3.15
N MET A 44 17.00 -15.75 3.90
CA MET A 44 16.67 -17.07 3.35
C MET A 44 15.28 -17.10 2.72
N LEU A 45 14.28 -16.50 3.37
CA LEU A 45 12.92 -16.44 2.85
C LEU A 45 12.84 -15.68 1.52
N LEU A 46 13.53 -14.55 1.41
CA LEU A 46 13.59 -13.75 0.18
C LEU A 46 14.25 -14.54 -0.97
N PHE A 47 15.40 -15.17 -0.73
CA PHE A 47 16.08 -15.97 -1.76
C PHE A 47 15.26 -17.21 -2.16
N LYS A 48 14.61 -17.87 -1.21
CA LYS A 48 13.71 -19.00 -1.49
C LYS A 48 12.52 -18.56 -2.33
N GLY A 49 11.92 -17.42 -2.01
CA GLY A 49 10.83 -16.81 -2.78
C GLY A 49 11.26 -16.46 -4.20
N ALA A 50 12.41 -15.80 -4.36
CA ALA A 50 12.97 -15.47 -5.66
C ALA A 50 13.22 -16.72 -6.52
N LYS A 51 13.82 -17.78 -5.93
CA LYS A 51 14.04 -19.05 -6.62
C LYS A 51 12.73 -19.73 -7.04
N ALA A 52 11.70 -19.66 -6.21
CA ALA A 52 10.39 -20.23 -6.52
C ALA A 52 9.68 -19.51 -7.69
N VAL A 53 9.94 -18.22 -7.90
CA VAL A 53 9.42 -17.46 -9.05
C VAL A 53 10.23 -17.74 -10.31
N VAL A 54 11.56 -17.72 -10.22
CA VAL A 54 12.45 -17.97 -11.37
C VAL A 54 12.33 -19.41 -11.87
N GLY A 55 12.27 -20.40 -10.97
CA GLY A 55 12.10 -21.80 -11.36
C GLY A 55 10.76 -22.12 -12.03
N LYS A 56 9.72 -21.29 -11.82
CA LYS A 56 8.44 -21.41 -12.53
C LYS A 56 8.49 -20.85 -13.96
N GLN A 57 9.46 -19.99 -14.29
CA GLN A 57 9.62 -19.47 -15.65
C GLN A 57 10.28 -20.48 -16.60
N GLU A 58 11.10 -21.43 -16.10
CA GLU A 58 11.79 -22.38 -16.99
C GLU A 58 10.90 -23.52 -17.50
N HIS A 59 9.82 -23.86 -16.79
CA HIS A 59 8.84 -24.87 -17.26
C HIS A 59 7.67 -24.30 -18.07
N GLN A 60 7.59 -22.98 -18.25
CA GLN A 60 6.53 -22.32 -19.05
C GLN A 60 7.00 -21.86 -20.43
N ARG A 61 8.22 -22.24 -20.86
CA ARG A 61 8.75 -21.84 -22.17
C ARG A 61 8.34 -22.73 -23.34
N GLU A 62 7.58 -23.81 -23.11
CA GLU A 62 7.07 -24.68 -24.19
C GLU A 62 5.56 -24.62 -24.41
N ASN A 63 4.82 -23.76 -23.70
CA ASN A 63 3.42 -23.54 -24.05
C ASN A 63 3.05 -22.08 -23.85
N GLY A 64 2.74 -21.40 -24.96
CA GLY A 64 2.34 -20.01 -25.00
C GLY A 64 1.04 -19.77 -24.26
N GLN A 65 1.12 -19.63 -22.95
CA GLN A 65 0.03 -19.15 -22.11
C GLN A 65 0.43 -17.81 -21.51
N ASP A 66 -0.38 -16.82 -21.86
CA ASP A 66 -0.41 -15.46 -21.36
C ASP A 66 -0.29 -15.48 -19.82
N VAL A 67 0.90 -15.17 -19.31
CA VAL A 67 1.16 -15.12 -17.87
C VAL A 67 0.43 -13.89 -17.34
N SER A 68 -0.74 -14.12 -16.75
CA SER A 68 -1.45 -13.11 -15.97
C SER A 68 -0.53 -12.63 -14.85
N VAL A 69 0.02 -11.42 -15.02
CA VAL A 69 0.73 -10.67 -13.99
C VAL A 69 -0.17 -10.66 -12.74
N PRO A 70 0.35 -10.95 -11.53
CA PRO A 70 -0.46 -10.89 -10.31
C PRO A 70 -1.15 -9.53 -10.24
N GLU A 71 -2.48 -9.55 -10.20
CA GLU A 71 -3.27 -8.32 -10.10
C GLU A 71 -2.93 -7.62 -8.77
N LEU A 72 -2.04 -6.64 -8.84
CA LEU A 72 -1.71 -5.82 -7.68
C LEU A 72 -2.98 -5.07 -7.23
N PRO A 73 -3.20 -4.93 -5.91
CA PRO A 73 -4.29 -4.12 -5.38
C PRO A 73 -4.31 -2.72 -6.02
N SER A 74 -5.53 -2.24 -6.31
CA SER A 74 -5.73 -0.84 -6.72
C SER A 74 -5.05 0.08 -5.71
N GLY A 75 -4.27 1.04 -6.20
CA GLY A 75 -3.55 2.02 -5.37
C GLY A 75 -2.11 1.66 -5.00
N GLN A 76 -1.61 0.44 -5.29
CA GLN A 76 -0.20 0.12 -5.06
C GLN A 76 0.72 0.88 -6.03
N THR A 77 1.85 1.39 -5.54
CA THR A 77 2.91 1.97 -6.37
C THR A 77 3.82 0.87 -6.92
N VAL A 78 4.25 1.02 -8.17
CA VAL A 78 5.18 0.13 -8.87
C VAL A 78 6.47 0.88 -9.17
N ILE A 79 7.60 0.18 -9.18
CA ILE A 79 8.88 0.78 -9.57
C ILE A 79 8.95 0.77 -11.10
N GLY A 80 9.07 1.96 -11.69
CA GLY A 80 9.25 2.16 -13.12
C GLY A 80 10.62 1.67 -13.61
N HIS A 81 10.75 1.52 -14.92
CA HIS A 81 12.03 1.16 -15.55
C HIS A 81 13.12 2.22 -15.35
N ASP A 82 12.71 3.44 -15.01
CA ASP A 82 13.55 4.58 -14.62
C ASP A 82 13.88 4.61 -13.12
N GLY A 83 13.44 3.60 -12.35
CA GLY A 83 13.66 3.49 -10.91
C GLY A 83 12.75 4.36 -10.05
N LYS A 84 11.78 5.08 -10.65
CA LYS A 84 10.86 5.95 -9.90
C LYS A 84 9.62 5.17 -9.44
N LEU A 85 9.01 5.63 -8.34
CA LEU A 85 7.72 5.10 -7.90
C LEU A 85 6.61 5.66 -8.78
N CYS A 86 6.02 4.82 -9.62
CA CYS A 86 4.86 5.13 -10.44
C CYS A 86 3.60 4.56 -9.78
N ARG A 87 2.46 5.23 -9.93
CA ARG A 87 1.18 4.62 -9.55
C ARG A 87 0.87 3.47 -10.51
N ASN A 88 0.39 2.33 -10.03
CA ASN A 88 -0.01 1.24 -10.90
C ASN A 88 -1.19 1.68 -11.79
N THR A 89 -0.90 2.06 -13.02
CA THR A 89 -1.86 2.39 -14.08
C THR A 89 -2.23 1.17 -14.92
N GLN A 90 -1.94 -0.06 -14.46
CA GLN A 90 -2.57 -1.24 -15.06
C GLN A 90 -4.07 -1.06 -14.94
N LEU A 91 -4.64 -0.60 -16.06
CA LEU A 91 -6.04 -0.47 -16.29
C LEU A 91 -6.62 -1.84 -15.99
N ARG A 92 -7.24 -1.98 -14.82
CA ARG A 92 -8.14 -3.08 -14.59
C ARG A 92 -9.14 -2.98 -15.73
N LYS A 93 -9.03 -3.86 -16.73
CA LYS A 93 -10.17 -4.28 -17.54
C LYS A 93 -11.07 -5.08 -16.60
N SER A 94 -11.54 -4.43 -15.54
CA SER A 94 -12.66 -4.93 -14.79
C SER A 94 -13.84 -4.78 -15.73
N THR A 95 -14.24 -5.89 -16.32
CA THR A 95 -15.56 -6.03 -16.91
C THR A 95 -16.54 -5.91 -15.75
N LEU A 96 -16.75 -4.71 -15.23
CA LEU A 96 -17.77 -4.38 -14.25
C LEU A 96 -19.11 -4.38 -15.00
N THR A 97 -19.60 -5.57 -15.28
CA THR A 97 -20.97 -5.81 -15.69
C THR A 97 -21.85 -5.45 -14.49
N GLY A 98 -22.48 -4.27 -14.52
CA GLY A 98 -23.64 -3.98 -13.66
C GLY A 98 -23.53 -2.85 -12.65
N VAL A 99 -22.42 -2.10 -12.56
CA VAL A 99 -22.39 -0.86 -11.75
C VAL A 99 -22.86 0.30 -12.62
N SER A 100 -23.74 1.14 -12.06
CA SER A 100 -24.40 2.24 -12.75
C SER A 100 -23.46 2.99 -13.69
N LYS A 101 -23.86 2.98 -14.97
CA LYS A 101 -23.44 3.79 -16.12
C LYS A 101 -23.32 5.29 -15.88
N ALA A 102 -23.26 5.82 -14.66
CA ALA A 102 -23.51 7.22 -14.29
C ALA A 102 -22.20 7.96 -13.93
N CYS A 103 -22.16 9.27 -14.18
CA CYS A 103 -21.03 10.11 -13.78
C CYS A 103 -21.03 10.24 -12.26
N SER A 104 -19.91 10.03 -11.59
CA SER A 104 -19.86 10.10 -10.12
C SER A 104 -19.96 11.52 -9.57
N SER A 105 -19.74 12.54 -10.40
CA SER A 105 -19.88 13.94 -9.99
C SER A 105 -21.27 14.52 -10.26
N CYS A 106 -21.89 14.21 -11.41
CA CYS A 106 -23.17 14.80 -11.79
C CYS A 106 -24.32 13.79 -11.90
N VAL A 107 -24.07 12.51 -11.64
CA VAL A 107 -25.03 11.38 -11.70
C VAL A 107 -25.63 11.16 -13.10
N ARG A 108 -25.26 11.95 -14.11
CA ARG A 108 -25.74 11.82 -15.48
C ARG A 108 -25.16 10.57 -16.16
N SER A 109 -26.02 9.81 -16.81
CA SER A 109 -25.63 8.74 -17.74
C SER A 109 -25.16 9.38 -19.05
N VAL A 110 -23.91 9.14 -19.43
CA VAL A 110 -23.29 9.70 -20.64
C VAL A 110 -22.61 8.56 -21.40
N ALA A 111 -22.71 8.51 -22.73
CA ALA A 111 -22.13 7.40 -23.50
C ALA A 111 -20.60 7.36 -23.44
N ALA A 112 -19.94 8.54 -23.46
CA ALA A 112 -18.50 8.67 -23.31
C ALA A 112 -18.13 9.07 -21.87
N LYS A 113 -17.35 8.22 -21.20
CA LYS A 113 -16.88 8.42 -19.83
C LYS A 113 -15.41 8.11 -19.75
N GLU A 114 -14.73 8.87 -18.92
CA GLU A 114 -13.35 8.64 -18.52
C GLU A 114 -13.33 8.17 -17.07
N THR A 115 -12.23 7.57 -16.65
CA THR A 115 -12.03 7.12 -15.26
C THR A 115 -11.07 8.07 -14.56
N CYS A 116 -11.44 8.57 -13.38
CA CYS A 116 -10.54 9.39 -12.57
C CYS A 116 -9.34 8.55 -12.09
N SER A 117 -8.10 9.00 -12.34
CA SER A 117 -6.88 8.28 -11.95
C SER A 117 -6.68 8.17 -10.43
N GLN A 118 -7.26 9.10 -9.66
CA GLN A 118 -7.10 9.14 -8.20
C GLN A 118 -8.09 8.25 -7.43
N CYS A 119 -9.36 8.20 -7.84
CA CYS A 119 -10.44 7.51 -7.12
C CYS A 119 -11.16 6.43 -7.95
N GLU A 120 -10.72 6.19 -9.19
CA GLU A 120 -11.20 5.14 -10.11
C GLU A 120 -12.71 5.21 -10.44
N ARG A 121 -13.34 6.35 -10.18
CA ARG A 121 -14.75 6.60 -10.48
C ARG A 121 -14.94 7.14 -11.90
N TYR A 122 -16.04 6.73 -12.56
CA TYR A 122 -16.41 7.24 -13.88
C TYR A 122 -16.83 8.71 -13.80
N VAL A 123 -16.31 9.52 -14.72
CA VAL A 123 -16.64 10.94 -14.88
C VAL A 123 -16.97 11.25 -16.34
N CYS A 124 -17.94 12.14 -16.57
CA CYS A 124 -18.21 12.65 -17.90
C CYS A 124 -17.20 13.73 -18.29
N LYS A 125 -17.11 14.04 -19.59
CA LYS A 125 -16.22 15.08 -20.12
C LYS A 125 -16.34 16.45 -19.44
N GLN A 126 -17.52 16.79 -18.92
CA GLN A 126 -17.74 18.05 -18.21
C GLN A 126 -17.22 18.03 -16.77
N CYS A 127 -17.17 16.85 -16.14
CA CYS A 127 -16.76 16.67 -14.75
C CYS A 127 -15.31 16.22 -14.62
N CYS A 128 -14.65 15.89 -15.72
CA CYS A 128 -13.24 15.57 -15.73
C CYS A 128 -12.39 16.83 -15.92
N LYS A 129 -11.24 16.85 -15.25
CA LYS A 129 -10.17 17.82 -15.40
C LYS A 129 -8.89 17.07 -15.74
N VAL A 130 -7.90 17.78 -16.27
CA VAL A 130 -6.59 17.22 -16.59
C VAL A 130 -5.57 17.87 -15.68
N CYS A 131 -4.77 17.05 -15.01
CA CYS A 131 -3.69 17.54 -14.16
C CYS A 131 -2.62 18.23 -15.02
N SER A 132 -2.25 19.46 -14.69
CA SER A 132 -1.20 20.20 -15.42
C SER A 132 0.18 19.54 -15.32
N CYS A 133 0.47 18.82 -14.23
CA CYS A 133 1.76 18.18 -14.01
C CYS A 133 1.86 16.80 -14.71
N CYS A 134 0.89 15.92 -14.48
CA CYS A 134 0.97 14.52 -14.94
C CYS A 134 -0.01 14.16 -16.05
N SER A 135 -0.72 15.15 -16.60
CA SER A 135 -1.76 15.00 -17.64
C SER A 135 -2.85 13.96 -17.36
N ALA A 136 -2.95 13.49 -16.11
CA ALA A 136 -3.91 12.48 -15.71
C ALA A 136 -5.33 13.09 -15.59
N ILE A 137 -6.32 12.28 -15.97
CA ILE A 137 -7.74 12.64 -15.84
C ILE A 137 -8.15 12.53 -14.37
N ILE A 138 -8.67 13.61 -13.81
CA ILE A 138 -9.12 13.71 -12.42
C ILE A 138 -10.55 14.23 -12.32
N CYS A 139 -11.30 13.78 -11.32
CA CYS A 139 -12.62 14.32 -11.03
C CYS A 139 -12.50 15.63 -10.24
N SER A 140 -13.58 16.42 -10.22
CA SER A 140 -13.69 17.65 -9.42
C SER A 140 -13.46 17.47 -7.91
N PHE A 141 -13.55 16.26 -7.39
CA PHE A 141 -13.27 15.96 -5.98
C PHE A 141 -11.81 15.56 -5.73
N CYS A 142 -11.05 15.27 -6.79
CA CYS A 142 -9.64 14.89 -6.71
C CYS A 142 -8.70 15.97 -7.26
N THR A 143 -9.27 17.14 -7.57
CA THR A 143 -8.56 18.39 -7.85
C THR A 143 -8.38 19.15 -6.56
N ASP A 144 -7.17 19.64 -6.31
CA ASP A 144 -6.93 20.67 -5.30
C ASP A 144 -7.13 22.05 -5.98
N VAL A 145 -7.88 22.96 -5.35
CA VAL A 145 -8.29 24.24 -5.97
C VAL A 145 -7.51 25.43 -5.40
N ASP A 146 -6.71 25.23 -4.36
CA ASP A 146 -6.18 26.36 -3.59
C ASP A 146 -4.72 26.66 -3.94
N HIS A 147 -4.45 27.22 -5.11
CA HIS A 147 -3.22 27.98 -5.36
C HIS A 147 -3.60 29.34 -5.95
N ASP A 148 -3.65 30.36 -5.07
CA ASP A 148 -4.07 31.74 -5.32
C ASP A 148 -3.19 32.53 -6.31
N ASN A 149 -2.27 31.87 -7.04
CA ASN A 149 -1.30 32.54 -7.90
C ASN A 149 -0.84 31.77 -9.16
N GLY A 150 -1.46 30.65 -9.55
CA GLY A 150 -1.03 29.90 -10.74
C GLY A 150 -2.15 29.09 -11.40
N GLU A 151 -2.36 29.30 -12.69
CA GLU A 151 -3.48 28.81 -13.50
C GLU A 151 -3.47 27.29 -13.80
N GLY A 152 -3.07 26.45 -12.84
CA GLY A 152 -2.93 25.01 -13.02
C GLY A 152 -3.89 24.21 -12.13
N LEU A 153 -4.60 23.24 -12.70
CA LEU A 153 -5.31 22.24 -11.90
C LEU A 153 -4.36 21.07 -11.63
N PHE A 154 -4.12 20.79 -10.36
CA PHE A 154 -3.27 19.68 -9.94
C PHE A 154 -4.11 18.55 -9.33
N CYS A 155 -3.71 17.32 -9.59
CA CYS A 155 -4.25 16.20 -8.83
C CYS A 155 -3.69 16.23 -7.41
N SER A 156 -4.41 15.66 -6.45
CA SER A 156 -3.95 15.57 -5.05
C SER A 156 -2.60 14.90 -4.85
N ALA A 157 -2.11 14.14 -5.85
CA ALA A 157 -0.77 13.57 -5.82
C ALA A 157 0.31 14.49 -6.42
N CYS A 158 -0.06 15.43 -7.30
CA CYS A 158 0.87 16.40 -7.86
C CYS A 158 0.96 17.67 -7.02
N SER A 159 -0.09 18.02 -6.27
CA SER A 159 -0.09 19.18 -5.37
C SER A 159 0.98 19.08 -4.28
N VAL A 160 1.35 17.88 -3.85
CA VAL A 160 2.41 17.67 -2.83
C VAL A 160 3.84 17.91 -3.35
N PHE A 161 4.06 18.05 -4.65
CA PHE A 161 5.38 18.28 -5.25
C PHE A 161 5.67 19.76 -5.54
N GLU A 162 4.75 20.66 -5.22
CA GLU A 162 4.86 22.11 -5.47
C GLU A 162 4.84 22.93 -4.16
N ALA A 163 5.24 22.30 -3.04
CA ALA A 163 5.44 22.94 -1.73
C ALA A 163 6.92 23.15 -1.42
#